data_AF-A0A965DXQ5-F1
#
_entry.id   AF-A0A965DXQ5-F1
#
_cell.length_a   1.000
_cell.length_b   1.000
_cell.length_c   1.000
_cell.angle_alpha   90.00
_cell.angle_beta   90.00
_cell.angle_gamma   90.00
#
_symmetry.space_group_name_H-M   'P 1'
#
loop_
_entity.id
_entity.type
_entity.pdbx_description
1 polymer ?
#
loop_
_entity_poly.entity_id
_entity_poly.type
_entity_poly.pdbx_seq_one_letter_code
_entity_poly.pdbx_strand_id
1 'polypeptide(L)'
;MTLDERILEKLADWRPDSIRQAFTLDDKPSGWRVHITADTVEKLGVRLSSLEVRRLRVLESIASLPQQAQQLASNITGLLEPLKVVEIDEERGIAQLRSVHPSRSGEESHYYEILRHADGSTFLHRYRVGIGRREAVEFCLTHEALAKLIRDIVR
;
A
#
# COMPACT_ATOMS: atom_id res chain seq x y z
N MET A 1 19.40 -8.99 -6.77
CA MET A 1 18.71 -7.83 -6.21
C MET A 1 17.21 -8.09 -6.20
N THR A 2 16.58 -8.07 -5.03
CA THR A 2 15.14 -8.26 -4.83
C THR A 2 14.35 -7.00 -5.19
N LEU A 3 13.01 -7.10 -5.26
CA LEU A 3 12.14 -5.95 -5.52
C LEU A 3 12.30 -4.87 -4.44
N ASP A 4 12.36 -5.27 -3.16
CA ASP A 4 12.50 -4.33 -2.04
C ASP A 4 13.86 -3.61 -2.05
N GLU A 5 14.95 -4.28 -2.42
CA GLU A 5 16.27 -3.64 -2.59
C GLU A 5 16.25 -2.59 -3.71
N ARG A 6 15.60 -2.90 -4.85
CA ARG A 6 15.42 -1.94 -5.96
C ARG A 6 14.59 -0.72 -5.54
N ILE A 7 13.55 -0.94 -4.73
CA ILE A 7 12.74 0.15 -4.19
C ILE A 7 13.56 1.05 -3.26
N LEU A 8 14.38 0.46 -2.37
CA LEU A 8 15.26 1.24 -1.49
C LEU A 8 16.25 2.10 -2.27
N GLU A 9 16.91 1.53 -3.28
CA GLU A 9 17.80 2.26 -4.18
C GLU A 9 17.06 3.42 -4.86
N LYS A 10 15.87 3.15 -5.41
CA LYS A 10 15.08 4.17 -6.09
C LYS A 10 14.64 5.30 -5.15
N LEU A 11 14.22 4.99 -3.92
CA LEU A 11 13.84 5.97 -2.90
C LEU A 11 15.04 6.79 -2.42
N ALA A 12 16.22 6.17 -2.32
CA ALA A 12 17.44 6.87 -1.91
C ALA A 12 17.83 7.97 -2.90
N ASP A 13 17.57 7.79 -4.19
CA ASP A 13 17.88 8.76 -5.25
C ASP A 13 16.71 9.69 -5.60
N TRP A 14 15.49 9.36 -5.19
CA TRP A 14 14.31 10.15 -5.55
C TRP A 14 14.27 11.46 -4.76
N ARG A 15 14.33 12.58 -5.48
CA ARG A 15 14.22 13.94 -4.94
C ARG A 15 13.12 14.69 -5.70
N PRO A 16 11.87 14.67 -5.22
CA PRO A 16 10.80 15.42 -5.87
C PRO A 16 11.02 16.92 -5.71
N ASP A 17 10.91 17.66 -6.81
CA ASP A 17 10.98 19.12 -6.92
C ASP A 17 9.60 19.80 -6.92
N SER A 18 8.52 19.03 -6.73
CA SER A 18 7.14 19.51 -6.73
C SER A 18 6.30 18.88 -5.61
N ILE A 19 5.11 19.45 -5.39
CA ILE A 19 4.25 19.17 -4.22
C ILE A 19 3.68 17.75 -4.24
N ARG A 20 3.56 17.12 -5.41
CA ARG A 20 3.12 15.72 -5.56
C ARG A 20 3.75 15.09 -6.79
N GLN A 21 4.45 13.99 -6.58
CA GLN A 21 5.09 13.24 -7.65
C GLN A 21 4.82 11.76 -7.53
N ALA A 22 4.93 11.08 -8.66
CA ALA A 22 4.86 9.64 -8.69
C ALA A 22 6.02 9.07 -9.49
N PHE A 23 6.46 7.89 -9.09
CA PHE A 23 7.30 7.06 -9.93
C PHE A 23 6.71 5.66 -10.03
N THR A 24 7.08 4.99 -11.12
CA THR A 24 6.73 3.60 -11.38
C THR A 24 8.02 2.80 -11.52
N LEU A 25 8.07 1.64 -10.86
CA LEU A 25 9.13 0.66 -11.00
C LEU A 25 8.53 -0.65 -11.51
N ASP A 26 8.96 -1.06 -12.70
CA ASP A 26 8.65 -2.36 -13.27
C ASP A 26 9.78 -3.34 -12.97
N ASP A 27 9.54 -4.30 -12.09
CA ASP A 27 10.49 -5.36 -11.79
C ASP A 27 10.11 -6.65 -12.53
N LYS A 28 10.61 -6.77 -13.77
CA LYS A 28 10.38 -7.94 -14.62
C LYS A 28 10.76 -9.28 -13.94
N PRO A 29 11.86 -9.38 -13.18
CA PRO A 29 12.21 -10.60 -12.44
C PRO A 29 11.13 -11.07 -11.45
N SER A 30 10.60 -10.17 -10.60
CA SER A 30 9.50 -10.54 -9.68
C SER A 30 8.13 -10.56 -10.35
N GLY A 31 7.99 -9.92 -11.52
CA GLY A 31 6.73 -9.84 -12.26
C GLY A 31 5.76 -8.81 -11.67
N TRP A 32 6.26 -7.82 -10.93
CA TRP A 32 5.46 -6.79 -10.27
C TRP A 32 5.81 -5.38 -10.77
N ARG A 33 4.79 -4.52 -10.76
CA ARG A 33 4.86 -3.09 -10.95
C ARG A 33 4.49 -2.42 -9.65
N VAL A 34 5.33 -1.50 -9.19
CA VAL A 34 5.05 -0.65 -8.04
C VAL A 34 4.88 0.78 -8.53
N HIS A 35 3.79 1.42 -8.13
CA HIS A 35 3.53 2.83 -8.37
C HIS A 35 3.37 3.54 -7.02
N ILE A 36 4.22 4.51 -6.75
CA ILE A 36 4.22 5.27 -5.50
C ILE A 36 3.93 6.72 -5.83
N THR A 37 2.95 7.30 -5.17
CA THR A 37 2.71 8.75 -5.17
C THR A 37 3.08 9.30 -3.81
N ALA A 38 3.95 10.32 -3.80
CA ALA A 38 4.38 10.99 -2.58
C ALA A 38 4.46 12.49 -2.79
N ASP A 39 4.29 13.21 -1.68
CA ASP A 39 4.42 14.66 -1.64
C ASP A 39 5.85 15.09 -1.34
N THR A 40 6.57 14.32 -0.52
CA THR A 40 7.93 14.66 -0.09
C THR A 40 8.72 13.39 0.17
N VAL A 41 10.00 13.40 -0.21
CA VAL A 41 10.94 12.31 0.01
C VAL A 41 12.19 12.91 0.64
N GLU A 42 12.47 12.48 1.86
CA GLU A 42 13.62 12.89 2.66
C GLU A 42 14.66 11.77 2.71
N LYS A 43 15.77 11.98 3.42
CA LYS A 43 16.85 10.98 3.48
C LYS A 43 16.41 9.60 4.00
N LEU A 44 15.47 9.56 4.94
CA LEU A 44 15.07 8.33 5.65
C LEU A 44 13.59 7.99 5.48
N GLY A 45 12.79 8.86 4.87
CA GLY A 45 11.36 8.69 4.89
C GLY A 45 10.65 9.47 3.79
N VAL A 46 9.43 9.04 3.56
CA VAL A 46 8.59 9.52 2.47
C VAL A 46 7.20 9.81 3.02
N ARG A 47 6.63 10.93 2.59
CA ARG A 47 5.23 11.29 2.84
C ARG A 47 4.38 10.81 1.67
N LEU A 48 3.85 9.59 1.78
CA LEU A 48 3.04 8.94 0.75
C LEU A 48 1.62 9.49 0.72
N SER A 49 1.08 9.63 -0.49
CA SER A 49 -0.36 9.83 -0.73
C SER A 49 -1.04 8.52 -1.12
N SER A 50 -0.34 7.67 -1.88
CA SER A 50 -0.83 6.34 -2.28
C SER A 50 0.31 5.39 -2.62
N LEU A 51 0.01 4.10 -2.48
CA LEU A 51 0.83 3.01 -2.99
C LEU A 51 -0.06 2.07 -3.79
N GLU A 52 0.42 1.70 -4.97
CA GLU A 52 -0.22 0.75 -5.84
C GLU A 52 0.79 -0.33 -6.26
N VAL A 53 0.38 -1.59 -6.16
CA VAL A 53 1.19 -2.75 -6.52
C VAL A 53 0.36 -3.64 -7.44
N ARG A 54 0.84 -3.85 -8.67
CA ARG A 54 0.16 -4.66 -9.70
C ARG A 54 1.06 -5.74 -10.24
N ARG A 55 0.49 -6.85 -10.69
CA ARG A 55 1.24 -7.83 -11.48
C ARG A 55 1.47 -7.30 -12.90
N LEU A 56 2.64 -7.58 -13.47
CA LEU A 56 2.95 -7.29 -14.87
C LEU A 56 2.32 -8.30 -15.83
N ARG A 57 1.91 -9.46 -15.32
CA ARG A 57 1.24 -10.52 -16.09
C ARG A 57 0.11 -11.14 -15.28
N VAL A 58 -0.94 -11.54 -15.98
CA VAL A 58 -2.03 -12.34 -15.40
C VAL A 58 -1.48 -13.73 -15.10
N LEU A 59 -1.84 -14.28 -13.94
CA LEU A 59 -1.54 -15.66 -13.59
C LEU A 59 -2.75 -16.53 -13.90
N GLU A 60 -2.51 -17.73 -14.44
CA GLU A 60 -3.57 -18.69 -14.77
C GLU A 60 -4.26 -19.25 -13.51
N SER A 61 -3.54 -19.27 -12.39
CA SER A 61 -4.07 -19.69 -11.10
C SER A 61 -3.55 -18.78 -9.99
N ILE A 62 -4.48 -18.30 -9.19
CA ILE A 62 -4.25 -17.53 -7.97
C ILE A 62 -5.20 -18.05 -6.89
N ALA A 63 -4.80 -17.90 -5.64
CA ALA A 63 -5.67 -18.20 -4.50
C ALA A 63 -6.99 -17.44 -4.60
N SER A 64 -8.05 -17.95 -3.97
CA SER A 64 -9.34 -17.25 -3.94
C SER A 64 -9.19 -15.87 -3.29
N LEU A 65 -10.03 -14.91 -3.69
CA LEU A 65 -10.01 -13.56 -3.13
C LEU A 65 -10.06 -13.53 -1.59
N PRO A 66 -10.91 -14.33 -0.91
CA PRO A 66 -10.88 -14.43 0.55
C PRO A 66 -9.53 -14.87 1.11
N GLN A 67 -8.90 -15.88 0.51
CA GLN A 67 -7.60 -16.38 0.94
C GLN A 67 -6.50 -15.34 0.72
N GLN A 68 -6.51 -14.65 -0.43
CA GLN A 68 -5.59 -13.55 -0.71
C GLN A 68 -5.74 -12.43 0.32
N ALA A 69 -6.97 -12.01 0.62
CA ALA A 69 -7.25 -10.95 1.57
C ALA A 69 -6.80 -11.30 2.99
N GLN A 70 -7.08 -12.52 3.44
CA GLN A 70 -6.67 -12.98 4.77
C GLN A 70 -5.15 -13.09 4.91
N GLN A 71 -4.48 -13.59 3.87
CA GLN A 71 -3.02 -13.67 3.82
C GLN A 71 -2.38 -12.29 3.81
N LEU A 72 -2.98 -11.32 3.10
CA LEU A 72 -2.50 -9.96 3.06
C LEU A 72 -2.64 -9.27 4.43
N ALA A 73 -3.78 -9.47 5.10
CA ALA A 73 -4.03 -8.92 6.43
C ALA A 73 -3.03 -9.44 7.48
N SER A 74 -2.62 -10.71 7.39
CA SER A 74 -1.65 -11.31 8.32
C SER A 74 -0.19 -10.96 8.01
N ASN A 75 0.14 -10.70 6.74
CA ASN A 75 1.52 -10.44 6.32
C ASN A 75 1.95 -9.00 6.51
N ILE A 76 1.03 -8.03 6.36
CA ILE A 76 1.38 -6.60 6.44
C ILE A 76 1.70 -6.23 7.88
N THR A 77 2.98 -6.02 8.14
CA THR A 77 3.48 -5.59 9.46
C THR A 77 4.34 -4.32 9.39
N GLY A 78 4.46 -3.71 8.21
CA GLY A 78 5.15 -2.43 8.01
C GLY A 78 4.32 -1.19 8.35
N LEU A 79 3.02 -1.34 8.65
CA LEU A 79 2.14 -0.23 9.03
C LEU A 79 2.04 -0.10 10.55
N LEU A 80 1.74 1.12 11.02
CA LEU A 80 1.57 1.41 12.45
C LEU A 80 0.38 0.69 13.09
N GLU A 81 -0.61 0.31 12.28
CA GLU A 81 -1.86 -0.29 12.73
C GLU A 81 -2.01 -1.64 12.01
N PRO A 82 -2.30 -2.75 12.73
CA PRO A 82 -2.58 -4.01 12.08
C PRO A 82 -3.85 -3.90 11.23
N LEU A 83 -3.93 -4.68 10.16
CA LEU A 83 -5.09 -4.70 9.27
C LEU A 83 -5.99 -5.90 9.53
N LYS A 84 -7.28 -5.73 9.24
CA LYS A 84 -8.25 -6.82 9.13
C LYS A 84 -9.06 -6.69 7.85
N VAL A 85 -9.54 -7.81 7.34
CA VAL A 85 -10.55 -7.82 6.28
C VAL A 85 -11.86 -7.27 6.84
N VAL A 86 -12.46 -6.31 6.15
CA VAL A 86 -13.73 -5.68 6.52
C VAL A 86 -14.85 -6.13 5.59
N GLU A 87 -14.55 -6.32 4.31
CA GLU A 87 -15.53 -6.70 3.29
C GLU A 87 -14.85 -7.52 2.19
N ILE A 88 -15.59 -8.48 1.63
CA ILE A 88 -15.20 -9.21 0.42
C ILE A 88 -16.42 -9.18 -0.52
N ASP A 89 -16.24 -8.53 -1.67
CA ASP A 89 -17.20 -8.50 -2.76
C ASP A 89 -16.66 -9.39 -3.89
N GLU A 90 -17.14 -10.64 -3.93
CA GLU A 90 -16.69 -11.62 -4.94
C GLU A 90 -17.20 -11.27 -6.34
N GLU A 91 -18.37 -10.61 -6.45
CA GLU A 91 -18.93 -10.19 -7.74
C GLU A 91 -18.08 -9.11 -8.40
N ARG A 92 -17.63 -8.13 -7.62
CA ARG A 92 -16.71 -7.07 -8.09
C ARG A 92 -15.25 -7.50 -8.04
N GLY A 93 -14.94 -8.62 -7.39
CA GLY A 93 -13.58 -9.12 -7.21
C GLY A 93 -12.73 -8.20 -6.35
N ILE A 94 -13.28 -7.62 -5.29
CA ILE A 94 -12.58 -6.67 -4.41
C ILE A 94 -12.74 -7.09 -2.95
N ALA A 95 -11.61 -7.20 -2.24
CA ALA A 95 -11.58 -7.30 -0.78
C ALA A 95 -11.06 -6.00 -0.19
N GLN A 96 -11.77 -5.48 0.81
CA GLN A 96 -11.40 -4.28 1.55
C GLN A 96 -10.82 -4.67 2.90
N LEU A 97 -9.62 -4.18 3.19
CA LEU A 97 -8.96 -4.30 4.49
C LEU A 97 -8.85 -2.92 5.12
N ARG A 98 -8.94 -2.84 6.46
CA ARG A 98 -8.73 -1.60 7.22
C ARG A 98 -7.98 -1.84 8.52
N SER A 99 -7.41 -0.78 9.08
CA SER A 99 -6.85 -0.78 10.42
C SER A 99 -7.82 -1.33 11.47
N VAL A 100 -7.34 -2.22 12.34
CA VAL A 100 -8.12 -2.78 13.46
C VAL A 100 -8.38 -1.73 14.52
N HIS A 101 -7.35 -0.95 14.87
CA HIS A 101 -7.40 0.14 15.84
C HIS A 101 -6.92 1.42 15.16
N PRO A 102 -7.81 2.13 14.43
CA PRO A 102 -7.50 3.44 13.87
C PRO A 102 -6.92 4.39 14.91
N SER A 103 -5.87 5.12 14.56
CA SER A 103 -5.32 6.19 15.41
C SER A 103 -6.31 7.34 15.53
N ARG A 104 -6.37 7.98 16.71
CA ARG A 104 -7.24 9.14 16.95
C ARG A 104 -6.42 10.40 17.16
N SER A 105 -6.94 11.52 16.66
CA SER A 105 -6.41 12.86 16.86
C SER A 105 -7.58 13.80 17.12
N GLY A 106 -7.86 14.10 18.40
CA GLY A 106 -9.09 14.80 18.79
C GLY A 106 -10.34 13.99 18.38
N GLU A 107 -11.24 14.65 17.65
CA GLU A 107 -12.48 14.05 17.12
C GLU A 107 -12.26 13.30 15.78
N GLU A 108 -11.03 13.28 15.26
CA GLU A 108 -10.70 12.62 14.00
C GLU A 108 -10.13 11.21 14.23
N SER A 109 -10.51 10.29 13.35
CA SER A 109 -10.00 8.93 13.25
C SER A 109 -9.21 8.76 11.96
N HIS A 110 -8.02 8.18 12.05
CA HIS A 110 -7.13 7.90 10.94
C HIS A 110 -6.95 6.39 10.79
N TYR A 111 -7.14 5.86 9.58
CA TYR A 111 -6.92 4.45 9.30
C TYR A 111 -6.30 4.24 7.93
N TYR A 112 -5.53 3.16 7.81
CA TYR A 112 -5.11 2.62 6.53
C TYR A 112 -6.25 1.80 5.92
N GLU A 113 -6.43 1.92 4.61
CA GLU A 113 -7.33 1.09 3.83
C GLU A 113 -6.56 0.47 2.68
N ILE A 114 -6.74 -0.84 2.51
CA ILE A 114 -6.26 -1.57 1.35
C ILE A 114 -7.43 -2.11 0.55
N LEU A 115 -7.39 -1.90 -0.76
CA LEU A 115 -8.24 -2.61 -1.71
C LEU A 115 -7.38 -3.67 -2.40
N ARG A 116 -7.75 -4.93 -2.21
CA ARG A 116 -7.15 -6.07 -2.88
C ARG A 116 -8.10 -6.56 -3.95
N HIS A 117 -7.68 -6.48 -5.21
CA HIS A 117 -8.42 -7.00 -6.33
C HIS A 117 -8.12 -8.48 -6.55
N ALA A 118 -9.07 -9.19 -7.16
CA ALA A 118 -8.96 -10.60 -7.46
C ALA A 118 -7.70 -10.92 -8.28
N ASP A 119 -7.32 -10.05 -9.22
CA ASP A 119 -6.10 -10.17 -10.06
C ASP A 119 -4.77 -10.02 -9.29
N GLY A 120 -4.84 -9.72 -7.99
CA GLY A 120 -3.69 -9.48 -7.13
C GLY A 120 -3.27 -8.02 -7.01
N SER A 121 -3.89 -7.10 -7.77
CA SER A 121 -3.63 -5.67 -7.67
C SER A 121 -4.03 -5.15 -6.30
N THR A 122 -3.17 -4.34 -5.71
CA THR A 122 -3.32 -3.86 -4.33
C THR A 122 -3.14 -2.35 -4.29
N PHE A 123 -4.10 -1.66 -3.70
CA PHE A 123 -4.10 -0.22 -3.52
C PHE A 123 -4.09 0.10 -2.03
N LEU A 124 -3.25 1.04 -1.61
CA LEU A 124 -3.17 1.50 -0.24
C LEU A 124 -3.34 3.02 -0.18
N HIS A 125 -4.23 3.43 0.71
CA HIS A 125 -4.40 4.82 1.12
C HIS A 125 -4.49 4.91 2.65
N ARG A 126 -4.27 6.11 3.19
CA ARG A 126 -4.69 6.46 4.54
C ARG A 126 -5.86 7.42 4.45
N TYR A 127 -6.87 7.20 5.28
CA TYR A 127 -8.05 8.04 5.37
C TYR A 127 -8.12 8.72 6.73
N ARG A 128 -8.66 9.93 6.71
CA ARG A 128 -9.12 10.68 7.87
C ARG A 128 -10.65 10.73 7.86
N VAL A 129 -11.25 10.53 9.02
CA VAL A 129 -12.69 10.65 9.24
C VAL A 129 -12.95 11.43 10.51
N GLY A 130 -13.66 12.55 10.40
CA GLY A 130 -14.19 13.33 11.52
C GLY A 130 -15.68 13.58 11.33
N ILE A 131 -16.12 14.84 11.46
CA ILE A 131 -17.49 15.24 11.17
C ILE A 131 -17.64 15.42 9.65
N GLY A 132 -18.05 14.37 8.95
CA GLY A 132 -18.34 14.44 7.51
C GLY A 132 -17.89 13.22 6.72
N ARG A 133 -17.50 13.44 5.45
CA ARG A 133 -17.01 12.39 4.57
C ARG A 133 -15.57 12.03 4.91
N ARG A 134 -15.19 10.79 4.61
CA ARG A 134 -13.79 10.36 4.68
C ARG A 134 -12.96 11.07 3.60
N GLU A 135 -11.74 11.43 3.95
CA GLU A 135 -10.79 12.09 3.05
C GLU A 135 -9.49 11.30 3.01
N ALA A 136 -8.93 11.10 1.82
CA ALA A 136 -7.60 10.52 1.69
C ALA A 136 -6.57 11.55 2.17
N VAL A 137 -5.63 11.12 3.00
CA VAL A 137 -4.59 11.96 3.59
C VAL A 137 -3.23 11.31 3.42
N GLU A 138 -2.20 12.14 3.41
CA GLU A 138 -0.83 11.66 3.34
C GLU A 138 -0.38 11.01 4.66
N PHE A 139 0.63 10.15 4.57
CA PHE A 139 1.21 9.48 5.73
C PHE A 139 2.70 9.22 5.55
N CYS A 140 3.42 9.23 6.66
CA CYS A 140 4.87 9.05 6.65
C CYS A 140 5.24 7.59 6.88
N LEU A 141 6.10 7.06 6.03
CA LEU A 141 6.82 5.80 6.27
C LEU A 141 8.31 6.05 6.12
N THR A 142 9.13 5.28 6.84
CA THR A 142 10.55 5.20 6.48
C THR A 142 10.71 4.47 5.15
N HIS A 143 11.84 4.66 4.48
CA HIS A 143 12.13 3.93 3.24
C HIS A 143 12.10 2.41 3.46
N GLU A 144 12.62 1.94 4.59
CA GLU A 144 12.63 0.54 4.99
C GLU A 144 11.21 0.02 5.26
N ALA A 145 10.37 0.80 5.95
CA ALA A 145 8.98 0.42 6.21
C ALA A 145 8.19 0.29 4.89
N LEU A 146 8.40 1.21 3.93
CA LEU A 146 7.77 1.14 2.61
C LEU A 146 8.27 -0.07 1.80
N ALA A 147 9.58 -0.31 1.77
CA ALA A 147 10.16 -1.44 1.06
C ALA A 147 9.68 -2.78 1.66
N LYS A 148 9.61 -2.87 2.99
CA LYS A 148 9.04 -4.02 3.70
C LYS A 148 7.57 -4.20 3.37
N LEU A 149 6.78 -3.13 3.38
CA LEU A 149 5.35 -3.18 3.03
C LEU A 149 5.12 -3.72 1.62
N ILE A 150 5.89 -3.24 0.64
CA ILE A 150 5.84 -3.77 -0.73
C ILE A 150 6.19 -5.26 -0.75
N ARG A 151 7.22 -5.67 0.00
CA ARG A 151 7.60 -7.09 0.14
C ARG A 151 6.46 -7.94 0.73
N ASP A 152 5.77 -7.43 1.76
CA ASP A 152 4.65 -8.12 2.39
C ASP A 152 3.46 -8.27 1.42
N ILE A 153 3.24 -7.29 0.52
CA ILE A 153 2.16 -7.31 -0.48
C ILE A 153 2.40 -8.33 -1.60
N VAL A 154 3.65 -8.49 -2.04
CA VAL A 154 4.00 -9.33 -3.20
C VAL A 154 4.28 -10.80 -2.84
N ARG A 155 4.21 -11.14 -1.55
CA ARG A 155 4.41 -12.50 -1.03
C ARG A 155 3.28 -13.46 -1.38
#